data_AF-A0A497QDE1-F1
#
_entry.id   AF-A0A497QDE1-F1
#
_cell.length_a   1.000
_cell.length_b   1.000
_cell.length_c   1.000
_cell.angle_alpha   90.00
_cell.angle_beta   90.00
_cell.angle_gamma   90.00
#
_symmetry.space_group_name_H-M   'P 1'
#
loop_
_entity.id
_entity.type
_entity.pdbx_description
1 polymer ?
#
loop_
_entity_poly.entity_id
_entity_poly.type
_entity_poly.pdbx_seq_one_letter_code
_entity_poly.pdbx_strand_id
1 'polypeptide(L)'
;MDTSMTVKNSVNLNPPLTQKEIEELISYKYLLGDFGIQIASAINKGAQNDDAIIMLSGVPMACVTGRLPVLMNLKLVEARDSKYYITKKGRNFLKCINECF
;
A
#
# COMPACT_ATOMS: atom_id res chain seq x y z
N MET A 1 14.56 -28.10 18.18
CA MET A 1 13.40 -27.40 18.75
C MET A 1 13.00 -26.36 17.73
N ASP A 2 12.20 -26.77 16.75
CA ASP A 2 11.65 -25.88 15.74
C ASP A 2 10.46 -25.16 16.36
N THR A 3 10.67 -23.94 16.81
CA THR A 3 9.59 -23.07 17.26
C THR A 3 8.89 -22.53 16.03
N SER A 4 7.89 -23.28 15.57
CA SER A 4 6.92 -22.87 14.57
C SER A 4 6.34 -21.51 14.96
N MET A 5 6.72 -20.46 14.24
CA MET A 5 6.07 -19.16 14.34
C MET A 5 4.70 -19.28 13.68
N THR A 6 3.70 -19.70 14.46
CA THR A 6 2.29 -19.51 14.11
C THR A 6 2.01 -18.03 13.99
N VAL A 7 2.04 -17.51 12.75
CA VAL A 7 1.39 -16.24 12.40
C VAL A 7 -0.12 -16.49 12.49
N LYS A 8 -0.65 -16.42 13.71
CA LYS A 8 -2.09 -16.22 13.93
C LYS A 8 -2.37 -14.76 13.60
N ASN A 9 -2.72 -14.47 12.34
CA ASN A 9 -3.52 -13.29 12.01
C ASN A 9 -4.30 -13.58 10.73
N SER A 10 -5.53 -14.04 10.93
CA SER A 10 -6.53 -14.21 9.88
C SER A 10 -6.96 -12.82 9.40
N VAL A 11 -6.22 -12.23 8.47
CA VAL A 11 -6.64 -11.02 7.76
C VAL A 11 -7.99 -11.35 7.10
N ASN A 12 -9.09 -10.74 7.57
CA ASN A 12 -10.43 -11.02 7.05
C ASN A 12 -10.61 -10.29 5.71
N LEU A 13 -9.96 -10.84 4.66
CA LEU A 13 -10.04 -10.38 3.28
C LEU A 13 -11.01 -11.28 2.52
N ASN A 14 -11.86 -10.66 1.70
CA ASN A 14 -12.80 -11.37 0.84
C ASN A 14 -12.49 -11.09 -0.65
N PRO A 15 -12.11 -12.11 -1.45
CA PRO A 15 -11.72 -13.47 -1.04
C PRO A 15 -10.42 -13.47 -0.22
N PRO A 16 -10.16 -14.53 0.57
CA PRO A 16 -8.94 -14.65 1.35
C PRO A 16 -7.71 -14.72 0.44
N LEU A 17 -6.64 -14.04 0.84
CA LEU A 17 -5.35 -14.13 0.16
C LEU A 17 -4.62 -15.41 0.54
N THR A 18 -3.85 -15.94 -0.39
CA THR A 18 -2.89 -17.02 -0.11
C THR A 18 -1.72 -16.51 0.72
N GLN A 19 -1.04 -17.41 1.44
CA GLN A 19 0.16 -17.07 2.23
C GLN A 19 1.24 -16.39 1.36
N LYS A 20 1.43 -16.86 0.14
CA LYS A 20 2.37 -16.29 -0.83
C LYS A 20 2.01 -14.85 -1.21
N GLU A 21 0.72 -14.56 -1.43
CA GLU A 21 0.27 -13.19 -1.72
C GLU A 21 0.46 -12.27 -0.50
N ILE A 22 0.24 -12.76 0.71
CA ILE A 22 0.47 -12.00 1.94
C ILE A 22 1.96 -11.64 2.07
N GLU A 23 2.85 -12.60 1.90
CA GLU A 23 4.30 -12.39 1.92
C GLU A 23 4.77 -11.41 0.85
N GLU A 24 4.23 -11.53 -0.37
CA GLU A 24 4.49 -10.58 -1.46
C GLU A 24 4.07 -9.16 -1.06
N LEU A 25 2.86 -8.97 -0.54
CA LEU A 25 2.37 -7.65 -0.14
C LEU A 25 3.19 -7.06 1.02
N ILE A 26 3.56 -7.87 2.02
CA ILE A 26 4.43 -7.42 3.11
C ILE A 26 5.79 -7.00 2.58
N SER A 27 6.34 -7.72 1.57
CA SER A 27 7.63 -7.37 0.97
C SER A 27 7.65 -5.98 0.34
N TYR A 28 6.51 -5.50 -0.18
CA TYR A 28 6.41 -4.18 -0.80
C TYR A 28 6.65 -3.03 0.18
N LYS A 29 6.43 -3.25 1.48
CA LYS A 29 6.75 -2.28 2.54
C LYS A 29 8.21 -1.85 2.46
N TYR A 30 9.12 -2.79 2.24
CA TYR A 30 10.57 -2.53 2.18
C TYR A 30 10.97 -1.76 0.91
N LEU A 31 10.24 -1.96 -0.19
CA LEU A 31 10.47 -1.24 -1.45
C LEU A 31 9.92 0.20 -1.40
N LEU A 32 8.73 0.36 -0.81
CA LEU A 32 8.03 1.63 -0.76
C LEU A 32 8.57 2.57 0.31
N GLY A 33 9.01 2.02 1.45
CA GLY A 33 9.35 2.78 2.64
C GLY A 33 8.17 3.61 3.14
N ASP A 34 8.44 4.45 4.14
CA ASP A 34 7.39 5.21 4.82
C ASP A 34 6.64 6.17 3.90
N PHE A 35 7.36 6.85 2.98
CA PHE A 35 6.73 7.78 2.04
C PHE A 35 5.79 7.08 1.06
N GLY A 36 6.18 5.93 0.50
CA GLY A 36 5.28 5.18 -0.38
C GLY A 36 4.02 4.70 0.35
N ILE A 37 4.16 4.32 1.62
CA ILE A 37 3.02 3.91 2.48
C ILE A 37 2.11 5.10 2.78
N GLN A 38 2.66 6.26 3.13
CA GLN A 38 1.90 7.48 3.40
C GLN A 38 1.13 7.96 2.17
N ILE A 39 1.75 7.92 0.98
CA ILE A 39 1.09 8.26 -0.29
C ILE A 39 -0.05 7.28 -0.58
N ALA A 40 0.18 5.97 -0.48
CA ALA A 40 -0.86 4.96 -0.69
C ALA A 40 -2.02 5.13 0.30
N SER A 41 -1.72 5.45 1.56
CA SER A 41 -2.72 5.73 2.61
C SER A 41 -3.54 6.98 2.29
N ALA A 42 -2.91 8.07 1.84
CA ALA A 42 -3.59 9.29 1.42
C ALA A 42 -4.54 9.05 0.24
N ILE A 43 -4.10 8.30 -0.78
CA ILE A 43 -4.94 7.93 -1.93
C ILE A 43 -6.12 7.06 -1.48
N ASN A 44 -5.89 6.11 -0.57
CA ASN A 44 -6.95 5.29 0.01
C ASN A 44 -7.98 6.12 0.81
N LYS A 45 -7.58 7.27 1.36
CA LYS A 45 -8.46 8.24 2.03
C LYS A 45 -9.14 9.22 1.07
N GLY A 46 -8.90 9.12 -0.24
CA GLY A 46 -9.57 9.92 -1.26
C GLY A 46 -8.72 11.02 -1.90
N ALA A 47 -7.42 11.09 -1.64
CA ALA A 47 -6.53 11.99 -2.37
C ALA A 47 -6.41 11.54 -3.84
N GLN A 48 -6.91 12.36 -4.77
CA GLN A 48 -7.02 12.01 -6.19
C GLN A 48 -6.06 12.76 -7.11
N ASN A 49 -5.31 13.75 -6.62
CA ASN A 49 -4.34 14.50 -7.41
C ASN A 49 -3.12 14.85 -6.55
N ASP A 50 -2.07 15.39 -7.17
CA ASP A 50 -0.80 15.68 -6.50
C ASP A 50 -0.97 16.59 -5.28
N ASP A 51 -1.74 17.67 -5.40
CA ASP A 51 -1.99 18.61 -4.30
C ASP A 51 -2.68 17.93 -3.11
N ALA A 52 -3.72 17.14 -3.38
CA ALA A 52 -4.42 16.38 -2.34
C ALA A 52 -3.51 15.31 -1.72
N ILE A 53 -2.65 14.67 -2.51
CA ILE A 53 -1.69 13.68 -2.01
C ILE A 53 -0.71 14.36 -1.06
N ILE A 54 -0.12 15.49 -1.44
CA ILE A 54 0.80 16.25 -0.59
C ILE A 54 0.09 16.64 0.71
N MET A 55 -1.11 17.23 0.62
CA MET A 55 -1.87 17.70 1.77
C MET A 55 -2.23 16.58 2.75
N LEU A 56 -2.70 15.43 2.26
CA LEU A 56 -3.15 14.33 3.12
C LEU A 56 -2.01 13.43 3.61
N SER A 57 -0.92 13.31 2.85
CA SER A 57 0.21 12.44 3.22
C SER A 57 1.28 13.16 4.05
N GLY A 58 1.40 14.49 3.91
CA GLY A 58 2.52 15.25 4.45
C GLY A 58 3.85 14.99 3.73
N VAL A 59 3.84 14.25 2.61
CA VAL A 59 5.04 13.89 1.85
C VAL A 59 5.41 15.00 0.86
N PRO A 60 6.68 15.44 0.81
CA PRO A 60 7.11 16.45 -0.16
C PRO A 60 6.89 16.00 -1.61
N MET A 61 6.57 16.94 -2.50
CA MET A 61 6.26 16.65 -3.91
C MET A 61 7.38 15.86 -4.62
N ALA A 62 8.65 16.17 -4.35
CA ALA A 62 9.78 15.42 -4.92
C ALA A 62 9.78 13.92 -4.53
N CYS A 63 9.26 13.59 -3.35
CA CYS A 63 9.09 12.21 -2.91
C CYS A 63 7.83 11.58 -3.52
N VAL A 64 6.75 12.36 -3.68
CA VAL A 64 5.53 11.92 -4.38
C VAL A 64 5.87 11.51 -5.81
N THR A 65 6.56 12.37 -6.57
CA THR A 65 6.94 12.09 -7.97
C THR A 65 7.86 10.87 -8.10
N GLY A 66 8.73 10.60 -7.11
CA GLY A 66 9.58 9.41 -7.09
C GLY A 66 8.86 8.12 -6.70
N ARG A 67 7.82 8.19 -5.85
CA ARG A 67 7.16 6.99 -5.28
C ARG A 67 5.87 6.60 -5.98
N LEU A 68 5.16 7.56 -6.57
CA LEU A 68 3.91 7.30 -7.28
C LEU A 68 4.09 6.33 -8.46
N PRO A 69 5.17 6.42 -9.28
CA PRO A 69 5.44 5.42 -10.32
C PRO A 69 5.67 4.01 -9.76
N VAL A 70 6.31 3.88 -8.61
CA VAL A 70 6.52 2.57 -7.96
C VAL A 70 5.19 1.98 -7.50
N LEU A 71 4.31 2.78 -6.90
CA LEU A 71 2.97 2.36 -6.50
C LEU A 71 2.13 1.88 -7.70
N MET A 72 2.25 2.57 -8.84
CA MET A 72 1.59 2.17 -10.09
C MET A 72 2.18 0.88 -10.68
N ASN A 73 3.51 0.75 -10.70
CA ASN A 73 4.19 -0.45 -11.19
C ASN A 73 3.83 -1.71 -10.37
N LEU A 74 3.68 -1.56 -9.05
CA LEU A 74 3.21 -2.62 -8.14
C LEU A 74 1.69 -2.85 -8.21
N LYS A 75 0.97 -2.07 -9.04
CA LYS A 75 -0.49 -2.11 -9.20
C LYS A 75 -1.26 -1.84 -7.90
N LEU A 76 -0.67 -1.08 -6.98
CA LEU A 76 -1.32 -0.66 -5.73
C LEU A 76 -2.19 0.59 -5.95
N VAL A 77 -1.78 1.43 -6.87
CA VAL A 77 -2.49 2.63 -7.33
C VAL A 77 -2.69 2.54 -8.83
N GLU A 78 -3.79 3.10 -9.33
CA GLU A 78 -4.03 3.31 -10.75
C GLU A 78 -4.34 4.79 -11.03
N ALA A 79 -4.04 5.23 -12.24
CA ALA A 79 -4.40 6.55 -12.74
C ALA A 79 -5.51 6.42 -13.79
N ARG A 80 -6.59 7.19 -13.64
CA ARG A 80 -7.71 7.29 -14.60
C ARG A 80 -8.20 8.73 -14.61
N ASP A 81 -8.45 9.29 -15.80
CA ASP A 81 -8.97 10.66 -15.96
C ASP A 81 -8.17 11.72 -15.18
N SER A 82 -6.83 11.62 -15.24
CA SER A 82 -5.89 12.48 -14.49
C SER A 82 -6.04 12.43 -12.97
N LYS A 83 -6.64 11.35 -12.44
CA LYS A 83 -6.83 11.13 -11.00
C LYS A 83 -6.24 9.80 -10.55
N TYR A 84 -5.85 9.75 -9.28
CA TYR A 84 -5.30 8.56 -8.63
C TYR A 84 -6.33 7.82 -7.79
N TYR A 85 -6.31 6.50 -7.89
CA TYR A 85 -7.22 5.62 -7.15
C TYR A 85 -6.47 4.43 -6.56
N ILE A 86 -6.83 4.05 -5.33
CA ILE A 86 -6.30 2.84 -4.70
C ILE A 86 -6.95 1.60 -5.32
N THR A 87 -6.14 0.64 -5.75
CA THR A 87 -6.66 -0.62 -6.30
C THR A 87 -7.10 -1.56 -5.18
N LYS A 88 -7.74 -2.68 -5.54
CA LYS A 88 -7.99 -3.77 -4.58
C LYS A 88 -6.68 -4.30 -3.98
N LYS A 89 -5.62 -4.44 -4.79
CA LYS A 89 -4.29 -4.88 -4.34
C LYS A 89 -3.69 -3.85 -3.36
N GLY A 90 -3.84 -2.56 -3.63
CA GLY A 90 -3.43 -1.48 -2.72
C GLY A 90 -4.14 -1.50 -1.37
N ARG A 91 -5.46 -1.75 -1.35
CA ARG A 91 -6.20 -1.90 -0.09
C ARG A 91 -5.76 -3.12 0.70
N ASN A 92 -5.53 -4.24 0.02
CA ASN A 92 -5.03 -5.45 0.66
C ASN A 92 -3.63 -5.24 1.23
N PHE A 93 -2.74 -4.58 0.48
CA PHE A 93 -1.42 -4.17 0.96
C PHE A 93 -1.51 -3.40 2.28
N LEU A 94 -2.31 -2.32 2.32
CA LEU A 94 -2.48 -1.48 3.51
C LEU A 94 -3.00 -2.28 4.72
N LYS A 95 -3.92 -3.22 4.50
CA LYS A 95 -4.40 -4.12 5.57
C LYS A 95 -3.30 -5.03 6.09
N CYS A 96 -2.56 -5.69 5.19
CA CYS A 96 -1.47 -6.59 5.55
C CYS A 96 -0.39 -5.88 6.38
N ILE A 97 0.00 -4.65 6.02
CA ILE A 97 1.05 -3.95 6.76
C ILE A 97 0.57 -3.32 8.07
N ASN A 98 -0.73 -3.00 8.21
CA ASN A 98 -1.29 -2.45 9.45
C ASN A 98 -1.57 -3.52 10.51
N GLU A 99 -1.83 -4.76 10.11
CA GLU A 99 -2.06 -5.89 11.03
C GLU A 99 -0.76 -6.63 11.42
N CYS A 100 0.38 -6.21 10.86
CA CYS A 100 1.71 -6.68 11.27
C CYS A 100 2.36 -5.82 12.38
N PHE A 101 1.64 -4.83 12.92
CA PHE A 101 2.06 -3.95 14.01
C PHE A 101 1.02 -3.88 15.12
#